data_AF-A0A7C7QAT1-F1
#
_entry.id   AF-A0A7C7QAT1-F1
#
_cell.length_a   1.000
_cell.length_b   1.000
_cell.length_c   1.000
_cell.angle_alpha   90.00
_cell.angle_beta   90.00
_cell.angle_gamma   90.00
#
_symmetry.space_group_name_H-M   'P 1'
#
loop_
_entity.id
_entity.type
_entity.pdbx_description
1 polymer ?
#
loop_
_entity_poly.entity_id
_entity_poly.type
_entity_poly.pdbx_seq_one_letter_code
_entity_poly.pdbx_strand_id
1 'polypeptide(L)'
;MLKRLFLLVAVMALLSWPLTVRADEPVVRFFLFHSKTCPHCHDILENYLPGLRDKYGAQIEIRLFELSESPDNYRIMLGLEKVYGIPEEEAGVPLIFIGDRYLVGSRAIRAELEPLIDAYLAQGGVDYPSLENLPDVPIPTPVPHVHLLVFYSQDCAECLPILGEYLLDLLKRYGHQVKINVGDVGNPQNAQLLQALLAAYDIPPEQANQLPALFIGDQLLLGAAEIQARLEPLIDGYLTAGGVDLPNLEQILASDTSAPADPAIHMAYFFETGCQECDRANYNLNYVKTLYPQLVITEFPIEEWSALSEWLGERYGVPEEKRLTTPMVFVGEDYLVGGDVSVENLQAVLDKYVDSGAQPTWENFDADQAEASILERFRSFGLLTVIGAGLVDGLNPCASATIVFFVSYL
;
A
#
# COMPACT_ATOMS: atom_id res chain seq x y z
N MET A 1 -3.40 74.71 39.67
CA MET A 1 -2.27 74.27 38.81
C MET A 1 -1.71 72.92 39.22
N LEU A 2 -1.49 72.66 40.52
CA LEU A 2 -0.88 71.41 41.02
C LEU A 2 -1.62 70.11 40.62
N LYS A 3 -2.96 70.09 40.64
CA LYS A 3 -3.76 68.92 40.20
C LYS A 3 -3.63 68.59 38.71
N ARG A 4 -3.43 69.59 37.84
CA ARG A 4 -3.25 69.38 36.39
C ARG A 4 -1.84 68.87 36.08
N LEU A 5 -0.85 69.32 36.84
CA LEU A 5 0.53 68.84 36.73
C LEU A 5 0.65 67.37 37.16
N PHE A 6 -0.04 66.98 38.24
CA PHE A 6 -0.07 65.58 38.71
C PHE A 6 -0.73 64.63 37.69
N LEU A 7 -1.80 65.09 37.03
CA LEU A 7 -2.48 64.31 35.99
C LEU A 7 -1.59 64.11 34.75
N LEU A 8 -0.84 65.14 34.35
CA LEU A 8 0.09 65.08 33.22
C LEU A 8 1.29 64.15 33.50
N VAL A 9 1.83 64.18 34.72
CA VAL A 9 2.91 63.26 35.13
C VAL A 9 2.42 61.82 35.22
N ALA A 10 1.20 61.59 35.72
CA ALA A 10 0.61 60.26 35.79
C ALA A 10 0.34 59.67 34.39
N VAL A 11 -0.17 60.47 33.44
CA VAL A 11 -0.40 60.02 32.06
C VAL A 11 0.91 59.77 31.31
N MET A 12 1.95 60.60 31.52
CA MET A 12 3.28 60.32 30.95
C MET A 12 3.91 59.05 31.55
N ALA A 13 3.74 58.80 32.85
CA ALA A 13 4.23 57.58 33.50
C ALA A 13 3.52 56.30 32.97
N LEU A 14 2.22 56.40 32.68
CA LEU A 14 1.42 55.33 32.07
C LEU A 14 1.79 55.09 30.59
N LEU A 15 2.20 56.12 29.86
CA LEU A 15 2.66 56.01 28.47
C LEU A 15 4.12 55.54 28.34
N SER A 16 4.91 55.62 29.42
CA SER A 16 6.29 55.13 29.48
C SER A 16 6.44 53.71 29.99
N TRP A 17 5.34 53.00 30.26
CA TRP A 17 5.42 51.56 30.55
C TRP A 17 5.80 50.83 29.26
N PRO A 18 6.94 50.12 29.21
CA PRO A 18 7.26 49.33 28.05
C PRO A 18 6.16 48.26 27.91
N LEU A 19 5.39 48.36 26.82
CA LEU A 19 4.65 47.22 26.32
C LEU A 19 5.70 46.18 25.95
N THR A 20 5.95 45.23 26.84
CA THR A 20 6.65 44.00 26.49
C THR A 20 5.74 43.24 25.54
N VAL A 21 5.83 43.57 24.26
CA VAL A 21 5.43 42.66 23.19
C VAL A 21 6.34 41.46 23.37
N ARG A 22 5.81 40.37 23.93
CA ARG A 22 6.44 39.06 23.76
C ARG A 22 6.41 38.79 22.27
N ALA A 23 7.53 39.01 21.59
CA ALA A 23 7.75 38.28 20.35
C ALA A 23 7.66 36.81 20.73
N ASP A 24 6.78 36.05 20.09
CA ASP A 24 6.83 34.60 20.20
C ASP A 24 8.27 34.19 19.90
N GLU A 25 8.87 33.41 20.82
CA GLU A 25 10.24 32.95 20.64
C GLU A 25 10.31 32.20 19.30
N PRO A 26 11.37 32.38 18.50
CA PRO A 26 11.55 31.64 17.24
C PRO A 26 11.39 30.13 17.47
N VAL A 27 10.48 29.50 16.73
CA VAL A 27 10.25 28.06 16.76
C VAL A 27 10.56 27.48 15.39
N VAL A 28 11.27 26.36 15.36
CA VAL A 28 11.55 25.56 14.17
C VAL A 28 10.68 24.32 14.19
N ARG A 29 9.78 24.22 13.20
CA ARG A 29 8.82 23.13 13.08
C ARG A 29 9.18 22.27 11.88
N PHE A 30 9.22 20.95 12.08
CA PHE A 30 9.60 20.02 11.02
C PHE A 30 8.91 18.67 11.14
N PHE A 31 8.77 18.00 10.01
CA PHE A 31 8.21 16.66 9.92
C PHE A 31 9.31 15.61 10.03
N LEU A 32 9.02 14.50 10.70
CA LEU A 32 9.85 13.29 10.67
C LEU A 32 8.98 12.09 10.32
N PHE A 33 9.25 11.49 9.17
CA PHE A 33 8.63 10.26 8.71
C PHE A 33 9.48 9.06 9.15
N HIS A 34 8.82 8.05 9.71
CA HIS A 34 9.48 6.87 10.27
C HIS A 34 8.61 5.62 10.15
N SER A 35 9.22 4.46 10.35
CA SER A 35 8.53 3.17 10.44
C SER A 35 8.90 2.46 11.75
N LYS A 36 7.95 1.73 12.33
CA LYS A 36 8.16 0.83 13.49
C LYS A 36 9.07 -0.36 13.21
N THR A 37 9.32 -0.69 11.94
CA THR A 37 10.18 -1.82 11.56
C THR A 37 11.59 -1.38 11.16
N CYS A 38 11.85 -0.06 11.11
CA CYS A 38 13.08 0.53 10.58
C CYS A 38 14.14 0.73 11.69
N PRO A 39 15.27 -0.01 11.70
CA PRO A 39 16.28 0.11 12.76
C PRO A 39 16.94 1.49 12.82
N HIS A 40 17.18 2.11 11.67
CA HIS A 40 17.72 3.47 11.61
C HIS A 40 16.75 4.52 12.16
N CYS A 41 15.45 4.27 12.05
CA CYS A 41 14.40 5.11 12.62
C CYS A 41 14.39 4.99 14.14
N HIS A 42 14.48 3.77 14.67
CA HIS A 42 14.61 3.53 16.11
C HIS A 42 15.82 4.27 16.69
N ASP A 43 16.98 4.18 16.04
CA ASP A 43 18.18 4.91 16.48
C ASP A 43 17.94 6.44 16.54
N ILE A 44 17.30 7.03 15.53
CA ILE A 44 17.00 8.46 15.54
C ILE A 44 15.98 8.81 16.63
N LEU A 45 14.90 8.06 16.76
CA LEU A 45 13.82 8.32 17.71
C LEU A 45 14.27 8.14 19.17
N GLU A 46 15.04 7.09 19.45
CA GLU A 46 15.41 6.69 20.81
C GLU A 46 16.74 7.29 21.28
N ASN A 47 17.73 7.41 20.39
CA ASN A 47 19.08 7.80 20.78
C ASN A 47 19.46 9.22 20.37
N TYR A 48 18.75 9.84 19.41
CA TYR A 48 19.09 11.17 18.90
C TYR A 48 18.09 12.25 19.30
N LEU A 49 16.79 12.03 19.06
CA LEU A 49 15.75 13.02 19.36
C LEU A 49 15.66 13.45 20.83
N PRO A 50 15.90 12.59 21.85
CA PRO A 50 15.90 13.05 23.25
C PRO A 50 16.95 14.13 23.51
N GLY A 51 18.18 13.94 23.05
CA GLY A 51 19.24 14.95 23.20
C GLY A 51 18.95 16.23 22.42
N LEU A 52 18.31 16.11 21.25
CA LEU A 52 17.86 17.26 20.48
C LEU A 52 16.80 18.07 21.25
N ARG A 53 15.82 17.40 21.86
CA ARG A 53 14.78 18.02 22.69
C ARG A 53 15.35 18.66 23.95
N ASP A 54 16.34 18.05 24.58
CA ASP A 54 17.02 18.62 25.75
C ASP A 54 17.79 19.90 25.38
N LYS A 55 18.39 19.94 24.19
CA LYS A 55 19.16 21.10 23.70
C LYS A 55 18.27 22.28 23.32
N TYR A 56 17.20 22.06 22.56
CA TYR A 56 16.39 23.13 21.97
C TYR A 56 15.07 23.41 22.71
N GLY A 57 14.58 22.47 23.52
CA GLY A 57 13.36 22.65 24.32
C GLY A 57 12.16 23.11 23.49
N ALA A 58 11.55 24.23 23.90
CA ALA A 58 10.38 24.81 23.24
C ALA A 58 10.68 25.48 21.89
N GLN A 59 11.95 25.58 21.49
CA GLN A 59 12.34 26.19 20.21
C GLN A 59 12.19 25.22 19.02
N ILE A 60 11.84 23.96 19.26
CA ILE A 60 11.53 22.99 18.22
C ILE A 60 10.17 22.31 18.43
N GLU A 61 9.45 22.06 17.34
CA GLU A 61 8.27 21.20 17.34
C GLU A 61 8.39 20.14 16.23
N ILE A 62 8.37 18.88 16.63
CA ILE A 62 8.53 17.74 15.72
C ILE A 62 7.18 17.07 15.55
N ARG A 63 6.67 17.00 14.33
CA ARG A 63 5.51 16.16 14.01
C ARG A 63 5.98 14.84 13.40
N LEU A 64 5.61 13.75 14.06
CA LEU A 64 5.98 12.40 13.65
C LEU A 64 4.91 11.80 12.74
N PHE A 65 5.34 11.16 11.66
CA PHE A 65 4.49 10.42 10.74
C PHE A 65 4.97 8.97 10.71
N GLU A 66 4.20 8.07 11.32
CA GLU A 66 4.46 6.63 11.30
C GLU A 66 3.85 6.03 10.03
N LEU A 67 4.66 5.30 9.25
CA LEU A 67 4.30 4.81 7.92
C LEU A 67 3.74 3.39 7.89
N SER A 68 4.18 2.52 8.80
CA SER A 68 3.86 1.09 8.73
C SER A 68 2.37 0.79 8.90
N GLU A 69 1.63 1.67 9.59
CA GLU A 69 0.20 1.49 9.88
C GLU A 69 -0.70 2.59 9.30
N SER A 70 -0.15 3.55 8.55
CA SER A 70 -0.91 4.69 8.03
C SER A 70 -0.64 4.95 6.54
N PRO A 71 -1.52 4.44 5.66
CA PRO A 71 -1.49 4.72 4.22
C PRO A 71 -1.56 6.22 3.90
N ASP A 72 -2.29 6.99 4.70
CA ASP A 72 -2.38 8.45 4.55
C ASP A 72 -1.05 9.15 4.84
N ASN A 73 -0.35 8.74 5.92
CA ASN A 73 0.99 9.28 6.21
C ASN A 73 1.96 8.94 5.09
N TYR A 74 1.86 7.74 4.51
CA TYR A 74 2.66 7.35 3.36
C TYR A 74 2.36 8.20 2.13
N ARG A 75 1.09 8.43 1.81
CA ARG A 75 0.67 9.31 0.71
C ARG A 75 1.16 10.75 0.90
N ILE A 76 1.13 11.26 2.13
CA ILE A 76 1.68 12.59 2.46
C ILE A 76 3.19 12.61 2.17
N MET A 77 3.93 11.58 2.57
CA MET A 77 5.37 11.47 2.31
C MET A 77 5.66 11.50 0.81
N LEU A 78 4.96 10.69 0.01
CA LEU A 78 5.12 10.66 -1.46
C LEU A 78 4.87 12.04 -2.08
N GLY A 79 3.84 12.75 -1.63
CA GLY A 79 3.54 14.11 -2.09
C GLY A 79 4.67 15.09 -1.78
N LEU A 80 5.24 15.03 -0.58
CA LEU A 80 6.36 15.88 -0.17
C LEU A 80 7.66 15.51 -0.91
N GLU A 81 7.97 14.22 -1.08
CA GLU A 81 9.12 13.76 -1.87
C GLU A 81 9.09 14.39 -3.27
N LYS A 82 7.92 14.40 -3.91
CA LYS A 82 7.72 15.01 -5.23
C LYS A 82 7.88 16.54 -5.22
N VAL A 83 7.37 17.23 -4.19
CA VAL A 83 7.52 18.69 -4.05
C VAL A 83 8.98 19.09 -3.85
N TYR A 84 9.73 18.34 -3.05
CA TYR A 84 11.14 18.61 -2.76
C TYR A 84 12.10 18.05 -3.83
N GLY A 85 11.57 17.28 -4.79
CA GLY A 85 12.35 16.69 -5.87
C GLY A 85 13.33 15.62 -5.40
N ILE A 86 12.95 14.85 -4.38
CA ILE A 86 13.77 13.75 -3.86
C ILE A 86 13.77 12.61 -4.91
N PRO A 87 14.94 12.17 -5.41
CA PRO A 87 15.02 11.00 -6.28
C PRO A 87 14.46 9.75 -5.58
N GLU A 88 13.76 8.89 -6.31
CA GLU A 88 13.11 7.72 -5.72
C GLU A 88 14.14 6.75 -5.11
N GLU A 89 15.30 6.62 -5.75
CA GLU A 89 16.44 5.82 -5.29
C GLU A 89 17.09 6.36 -4.01
N GLU A 90 16.91 7.64 -3.71
CA GLU A 90 17.40 8.27 -2.48
C GLU A 90 16.33 8.32 -1.39
N ALA A 91 15.05 8.16 -1.75
CA ALA A 91 13.93 8.26 -0.84
C ALA A 91 13.87 7.07 0.14
N GLY A 92 13.65 7.37 1.42
CA GLY A 92 13.61 6.35 2.46
C GLY A 92 13.46 6.95 3.85
N VAL A 93 13.18 6.10 4.84
CA VAL A 93 13.07 6.53 6.24
C VAL A 93 14.33 6.19 7.04
N PRO A 94 14.66 6.96 8.10
CA PRO A 94 13.97 8.16 8.59
C PRO A 94 14.15 9.36 7.64
N LEU A 95 13.10 10.14 7.44
CA LEU A 95 13.09 11.31 6.55
C LEU A 95 12.60 12.55 7.29
N ILE A 96 13.39 13.64 7.24
CA ILE A 96 13.00 14.94 7.78
C ILE A 96 12.73 15.93 6.65
N PHE A 97 11.64 16.69 6.77
CA PHE A 97 11.43 17.92 6.00
C PHE A 97 11.43 19.13 6.94
N ILE A 98 12.35 20.07 6.72
CA ILE A 98 12.59 21.24 7.55
C ILE A 98 12.81 22.47 6.66
N GLY A 99 11.87 23.41 6.69
CA GLY A 99 11.88 24.56 5.78
C GLY A 99 11.92 24.14 4.30
N ASP A 100 12.90 24.65 3.56
CA ASP A 100 13.17 24.32 2.16
C ASP A 100 14.16 23.15 1.97
N ARG A 101 14.48 22.43 3.05
CA ARG A 101 15.45 21.32 3.06
C ARG A 101 14.81 20.01 3.48
N TYR A 102 15.43 18.91 3.05
CA TYR A 102 15.11 17.56 3.50
C TYR A 102 16.39 16.83 3.92
N LEU A 103 16.26 15.84 4.81
CA LEU A 103 17.35 14.96 5.26
C LEU A 103 16.88 13.51 5.19
N VAL A 104 17.49 12.71 4.32
CA VAL A 104 17.21 11.28 4.24
C VAL A 104 18.25 10.47 5.04
N GLY A 105 17.76 9.59 5.89
CA GLY A 105 18.57 8.63 6.62
C GLY A 105 19.27 9.20 7.86
N SER A 106 19.71 8.30 8.73
CA SER A 106 20.28 8.64 10.04
C SER A 106 21.56 9.47 9.94
N ARG A 107 22.39 9.24 8.91
CA ARG A 107 23.66 9.95 8.71
C ARG A 107 23.45 11.44 8.44
N ALA A 108 22.58 11.77 7.48
CA ALA A 108 22.28 13.16 7.13
C ALA A 108 21.61 13.87 8.32
N ILE A 109 20.65 13.21 8.97
CA ILE A 109 19.95 13.74 10.16
C ILE A 109 20.96 14.12 11.26
N ARG A 110 21.88 13.22 11.61
CA ARG A 110 22.88 13.48 12.66
C ARG A 110 23.89 14.57 12.29
N ALA A 111 24.24 14.70 11.01
CA ALA A 111 25.23 15.65 10.54
C ALA A 111 24.66 17.07 10.35
N GLU A 112 23.41 17.18 9.93
CA GLU A 112 22.88 18.43 9.36
C GLU A 112 21.68 19.01 10.13
N LEU A 113 20.95 18.23 10.92
CA LEU A 113 19.72 18.71 11.56
C LEU A 113 19.98 19.86 12.55
N GLU A 114 20.95 19.72 13.46
CA GLU A 114 21.28 20.79 14.43
C GLU A 114 21.75 22.08 13.76
N PRO A 115 22.71 22.06 12.80
CA PRO A 115 23.06 23.25 12.03
C PRO A 115 21.86 23.91 11.31
N LEU A 116 20.92 23.12 10.77
CA LEU A 116 19.72 23.65 10.13
C LEU A 116 18.78 24.31 11.14
N ILE A 117 18.57 23.70 12.30
CA ILE A 117 17.77 24.28 13.38
C ILE A 117 18.38 25.62 13.82
N ASP A 118 19.70 25.67 14.07
CA ASP A 118 20.39 26.90 14.45
C ASP A 118 20.21 28.00 13.38
N ALA A 119 20.32 27.62 12.10
CA ALA A 119 20.15 28.54 10.98
C ALA A 119 18.72 29.10 10.87
N TYR A 120 17.68 28.27 11.01
CA TYR A 120 16.30 28.74 10.95
C TYR A 120 15.90 29.53 12.21
N LEU A 121 16.39 29.16 13.40
CA LEU A 121 16.18 29.96 14.61
C LEU A 121 16.77 31.37 14.47
N ALA A 122 17.97 31.50 13.88
CA ALA A 122 18.58 32.80 13.59
C ALA A 122 17.77 33.65 12.58
N GLN A 123 16.91 33.02 11.79
CA GLN A 123 16.02 33.67 10.81
C GLN A 123 14.62 33.99 11.37
N GLY A 124 14.37 33.71 12.65
CA GLY A 124 13.06 33.93 13.28
C GLY A 124 12.18 32.68 13.36
N GLY A 125 12.72 31.50 13.06
CA GLY A 125 12.01 30.22 13.06
C GLY A 125 11.59 29.80 11.66
N VAL A 126 10.98 28.62 11.57
CA VAL A 126 10.38 28.11 10.33
C VAL A 126 9.16 27.27 10.71
N ASP A 127 8.08 27.42 9.96
CA ASP A 127 6.88 26.62 10.15
C ASP A 127 6.99 25.28 9.41
N TYR A 128 6.05 24.38 9.66
CA TYR A 128 5.96 23.12 8.96
C TYR A 128 5.88 23.33 7.44
N PRO A 129 6.50 22.43 6.65
CA PRO A 129 6.22 22.35 5.22
C PRO A 129 4.71 22.29 4.96
N SER A 130 4.26 22.99 3.91
CA SER A 130 2.85 22.98 3.53
C SER A 130 2.41 21.58 3.13
N LEU A 131 1.31 21.11 3.72
CA LEU A 131 0.60 19.90 3.30
C LEU A 131 -0.57 20.22 2.36
N GLU A 132 -0.82 21.50 2.07
CA GLU A 132 -1.87 21.92 1.14
C GLU A 132 -1.43 21.73 -0.30
N ASN A 133 -2.34 21.25 -1.16
CA ASN A 133 -2.11 21.04 -2.59
C ASN A 133 -0.90 20.15 -2.92
N LEU A 134 -0.60 19.15 -2.07
CA LEU A 134 0.36 18.12 -2.45
C LEU A 134 -0.07 17.49 -3.78
N PRO A 135 0.86 17.27 -4.72
CA PRO A 135 0.53 16.68 -6.01
C PRO A 135 -0.16 15.34 -5.79
N ASP A 136 -1.27 15.11 -6.51
CA ASP A 136 -1.94 13.81 -6.47
C ASP A 136 -0.95 12.73 -6.90
N VAL A 137 -0.73 11.78 -5.99
CA VAL A 137 -0.19 10.47 -6.34
C VAL A 137 -1.36 9.76 -7.02
N PRO A 138 -1.20 9.25 -8.26
CA PRO A 138 -2.33 8.74 -9.04
C PRO A 138 -3.09 7.65 -8.29
N ILE A 139 -4.26 8.01 -7.77
CA ILE A 139 -5.31 7.09 -7.36
C ILE A 139 -6.30 7.10 -8.53
N PRO A 140 -6.52 5.97 -9.24
CA PRO A 140 -7.58 5.92 -10.23
C PRO A 140 -8.91 6.23 -9.54
N THR A 141 -9.62 7.25 -10.04
CA THR A 141 -11.01 7.52 -9.66
C THR A 141 -11.83 6.24 -9.83
N PRO A 142 -12.65 5.83 -8.83
CA PRO A 142 -13.54 4.70 -8.99
C PRO A 142 -14.46 4.98 -10.18
N VAL A 143 -14.36 4.17 -11.23
CA VAL A 143 -15.36 4.17 -12.30
C VAL A 143 -16.66 3.65 -11.66
N PRO A 144 -17.80 4.37 -11.80
CA PRO A 144 -19.08 3.89 -11.33
C PRO A 144 -19.34 2.48 -11.86
N HIS A 145 -19.55 1.53 -10.97
CA HIS A 145 -19.87 0.15 -11.31
C HIS A 145 -21.15 -0.29 -10.63
N VAL A 146 -21.86 -1.21 -11.27
CA VAL A 146 -23.06 -1.86 -10.73
C VAL A 146 -22.72 -3.33 -10.50
N HIS A 147 -22.83 -3.78 -9.27
CA HIS A 147 -22.67 -5.18 -8.93
C HIS A 147 -24.02 -5.91 -8.94
N LEU A 148 -24.06 -7.05 -9.62
CA LEU A 148 -25.19 -7.98 -9.67
C LEU A 148 -24.83 -9.26 -8.92
N LEU A 149 -25.75 -9.79 -8.12
CA LEU A 149 -25.61 -11.12 -7.52
C LEU A 149 -26.74 -12.02 -8.01
N VAL A 150 -26.40 -13.10 -8.69
CA VAL A 150 -27.34 -13.99 -9.37
C VAL A 150 -27.26 -15.39 -8.78
N PHE A 151 -28.36 -15.90 -8.25
CA PHE A 151 -28.48 -17.28 -7.82
C PHE A 151 -29.19 -18.13 -8.86
N TYR A 152 -28.66 -19.32 -9.12
CA TYR A 152 -29.19 -20.26 -10.09
C TYR A 152 -29.03 -21.70 -9.62
N SER A 153 -29.66 -22.65 -10.32
CA SER A 153 -29.45 -24.09 -10.14
C SER A 153 -29.10 -24.72 -11.48
N GLN A 154 -28.28 -25.76 -11.49
CA GLN A 154 -27.96 -26.51 -12.72
C GLN A 154 -29.18 -27.20 -13.34
N ASP A 155 -30.17 -27.56 -12.53
CA ASP A 155 -31.39 -28.23 -12.97
C ASP A 155 -32.50 -27.23 -13.37
N CYS A 156 -32.21 -25.92 -13.36
CA CYS A 156 -33.14 -24.85 -13.68
C CYS A 156 -33.10 -24.52 -15.19
N ALA A 157 -34.14 -24.94 -15.92
CA ALA A 157 -34.25 -24.72 -17.37
C ALA A 157 -34.27 -23.24 -17.76
N GLU A 158 -34.84 -22.37 -16.94
CA GLU A 158 -34.91 -20.93 -17.17
C GLU A 158 -33.61 -20.19 -16.82
N CYS A 159 -32.74 -20.81 -16.02
CA CYS A 159 -31.49 -20.20 -15.57
C CYS A 159 -30.41 -20.20 -16.65
N LEU A 160 -30.31 -21.30 -17.43
CA LEU A 160 -29.25 -21.45 -18.42
C LEU A 160 -29.27 -20.36 -19.50
N PRO A 161 -30.42 -19.96 -20.09
CA PRO A 161 -30.45 -18.86 -21.06
C PRO A 161 -30.13 -17.50 -20.43
N ILE A 162 -30.51 -17.28 -19.17
CA ILE A 162 -30.16 -16.04 -18.47
C ILE A 162 -28.65 -15.93 -18.29
N LEU A 163 -28.00 -16.97 -17.75
CA LEU A 163 -26.56 -16.94 -17.49
C LEU A 163 -25.73 -17.04 -18.77
N GLY A 164 -26.09 -17.95 -19.67
CA GLY A 164 -25.30 -18.32 -20.84
C GLY A 164 -25.49 -17.41 -22.05
N GLU A 165 -26.54 -16.60 -22.09
CA GLU A 165 -26.80 -15.70 -23.22
C GLU A 165 -27.07 -14.27 -22.74
N TYR A 166 -28.13 -14.07 -21.97
CA TYR A 166 -28.60 -12.72 -21.61
C TYR A 166 -27.57 -11.92 -20.81
N LEU A 167 -27.00 -12.51 -19.75
CA LEU A 167 -25.98 -11.84 -18.92
C LEU A 167 -24.65 -11.65 -19.67
N LEU A 168 -24.29 -12.57 -20.57
CA LEU A 168 -23.10 -12.39 -21.41
C LEU A 168 -23.28 -11.24 -22.42
N ASP A 169 -24.45 -11.13 -23.03
CA ASP A 169 -24.77 -10.02 -23.94
C ASP A 169 -24.90 -8.68 -23.20
N LEU A 170 -25.29 -8.73 -21.93
CA LEU A 170 -25.28 -7.58 -21.03
C LEU A 170 -23.84 -7.15 -20.70
N LEU A 171 -22.94 -8.08 -20.36
CA LEU A 171 -21.52 -7.79 -20.16
C LEU A 171 -20.84 -7.20 -21.40
N LYS A 172 -21.21 -7.66 -22.61
CA LYS A 172 -20.71 -7.05 -23.86
C LYS A 172 -21.14 -5.59 -24.05
N ARG A 173 -22.31 -5.21 -23.54
CA ARG A 173 -22.86 -3.85 -23.70
C ARG A 173 -22.36 -2.89 -22.64
N TYR A 174 -22.34 -3.33 -21.38
CA TYR A 174 -21.96 -2.50 -20.25
C TYR A 174 -20.46 -2.57 -19.91
N GLY A 175 -19.75 -3.58 -20.39
CA GLY A 175 -18.31 -3.76 -20.18
C GLY A 175 -17.95 -3.82 -18.69
N HIS A 176 -16.83 -3.18 -18.34
CA HIS A 176 -16.31 -3.14 -16.96
C HIS A 176 -17.19 -2.35 -15.96
N GLN A 177 -18.29 -1.72 -16.40
CA GLN A 177 -19.21 -0.98 -15.52
C GLN A 177 -20.22 -1.91 -14.83
N VAL A 178 -20.34 -3.17 -15.24
CA VAL A 178 -21.22 -4.15 -14.58
C VAL A 178 -20.37 -5.35 -14.16
N LYS A 179 -20.36 -5.67 -12.86
CA LYS A 179 -19.78 -6.92 -12.35
C LYS A 179 -20.88 -7.87 -11.93
N ILE A 180 -20.70 -9.16 -12.18
CA ILE A 180 -21.72 -10.19 -11.96
C ILE A 180 -21.11 -11.32 -11.13
N ASN A 181 -21.66 -11.53 -9.93
CA ASN A 181 -21.35 -12.67 -9.10
C ASN A 181 -22.47 -13.70 -9.27
N VAL A 182 -22.09 -14.96 -9.49
CA VAL A 182 -23.04 -16.06 -9.65
C VAL A 182 -22.90 -17.06 -8.51
N GLY A 183 -24.03 -17.52 -7.97
CA GLY A 183 -24.10 -18.53 -6.92
C GLY A 183 -24.96 -19.71 -7.35
N ASP A 184 -24.34 -20.86 -7.59
CA ASP A 184 -25.07 -22.12 -7.76
C ASP A 184 -25.65 -22.57 -6.41
N VAL A 185 -26.97 -22.64 -6.29
CA VAL A 185 -27.67 -23.08 -5.06
C VAL A 185 -27.54 -24.59 -4.83
N GLY A 186 -26.97 -25.35 -5.79
CA GLY A 186 -26.47 -26.69 -5.53
C GLY A 186 -25.35 -26.71 -4.49
N ASN A 187 -24.65 -25.59 -4.30
CA ASN A 187 -23.73 -25.38 -3.18
C ASN A 187 -24.52 -24.97 -1.91
N PRO A 188 -24.36 -25.70 -0.79
CA PRO A 188 -25.05 -25.39 0.47
C PRO A 188 -24.82 -23.96 1.00
N GLN A 189 -23.63 -23.39 0.80
CA GLN A 189 -23.29 -22.04 1.24
C GLN A 189 -24.05 -20.99 0.43
N ASN A 190 -24.14 -21.18 -0.88
CA ASN A 190 -24.92 -20.30 -1.76
C ASN A 190 -26.42 -20.42 -1.52
N ALA A 191 -26.92 -21.62 -1.24
CA ALA A 191 -28.31 -21.83 -0.84
C ALA A 191 -28.63 -21.11 0.47
N GLN A 192 -27.74 -21.20 1.47
CA GLN A 192 -27.86 -20.51 2.74
C GLN A 192 -27.82 -18.98 2.57
N LEU A 193 -26.91 -18.49 1.72
CA LEU A 193 -26.80 -17.08 1.38
C LEU A 193 -28.07 -16.55 0.70
N LEU A 194 -28.59 -17.28 -0.30
CA LEU A 194 -29.86 -16.92 -0.96
C LEU A 194 -31.00 -16.86 0.04
N GLN A 195 -31.09 -17.85 0.95
CA GLN A 195 -32.14 -17.85 1.98
C GLN A 195 -32.05 -16.64 2.91
N ALA A 196 -30.83 -16.28 3.35
CA ALA A 196 -30.60 -15.11 4.19
C ALA A 196 -31.00 -13.80 3.47
N LEU A 197 -30.67 -13.69 2.19
CA LEU A 197 -31.03 -12.53 1.38
C LEU A 197 -32.52 -12.43 1.13
N LEU A 198 -33.20 -13.52 0.78
CA LEU A 198 -34.65 -13.53 0.60
C LEU A 198 -35.38 -13.14 1.89
N ALA A 199 -34.89 -13.58 3.06
CA ALA A 199 -35.42 -13.17 4.35
C ALA A 199 -35.20 -11.68 4.63
N ALA A 200 -34.01 -11.14 4.31
CA ALA A 200 -33.70 -9.72 4.48
C ALA A 200 -34.54 -8.80 3.59
N TYR A 201 -35.03 -9.31 2.46
CA TYR A 201 -35.93 -8.62 1.53
C TYR A 201 -37.42 -8.88 1.81
N ASP A 202 -37.75 -9.47 2.96
CA ASP A 202 -39.12 -9.82 3.38
C ASP A 202 -39.87 -10.69 2.37
N ILE A 203 -39.16 -11.54 1.61
CA ILE A 203 -39.75 -12.40 0.58
C ILE A 203 -40.38 -13.63 1.25
N PRO A 204 -41.67 -13.90 0.99
CA PRO A 204 -42.33 -15.02 1.62
C PRO A 204 -41.87 -16.37 1.00
N PRO A 205 -41.87 -17.47 1.78
CA PRO A 205 -41.34 -18.76 1.32
C PRO A 205 -41.98 -19.31 0.05
N GLU A 206 -43.24 -18.96 -0.23
CA GLU A 206 -43.92 -19.34 -1.48
C GLU A 206 -43.29 -18.72 -2.75
N GLN A 207 -42.62 -17.57 -2.63
CA GLN A 207 -41.94 -16.88 -3.73
C GLN A 207 -40.43 -17.17 -3.75
N ALA A 208 -39.88 -17.64 -2.62
CA ALA A 208 -38.45 -17.92 -2.42
C ALA A 208 -37.86 -19.07 -3.28
N ASN A 209 -38.70 -19.82 -3.99
CA ASN A 209 -38.26 -20.93 -4.86
C ASN A 209 -38.09 -20.54 -6.33
N GLN A 210 -38.25 -19.26 -6.67
CA GLN A 210 -38.12 -18.80 -8.05
C GLN A 210 -36.65 -18.53 -8.40
N LEU A 211 -36.09 -19.36 -9.27
CA LEU A 211 -34.76 -19.19 -9.84
C LEU A 211 -34.88 -18.89 -11.35
N PRO A 212 -33.96 -18.10 -11.93
CA PRO A 212 -32.84 -17.43 -11.25
C PRO A 212 -33.32 -16.24 -10.40
N ALA A 213 -32.64 -15.98 -9.30
CA ALA A 213 -32.88 -14.81 -8.44
C ALA A 213 -31.72 -13.82 -8.60
N LEU A 214 -32.00 -12.55 -8.88
CA LEU A 214 -30.99 -11.52 -9.12
C LEU A 214 -31.18 -10.34 -8.17
N PHE A 215 -30.10 -9.96 -7.49
CA PHE A 215 -30.02 -8.80 -6.63
C PHE A 215 -29.20 -7.69 -7.32
N ILE A 216 -29.71 -6.45 -7.26
CA ILE A 216 -29.05 -5.23 -7.76
C ILE A 216 -29.41 -4.07 -6.84
N GLY A 217 -28.43 -3.56 -6.09
CA GLY A 217 -28.67 -2.54 -5.08
C GLY A 217 -29.67 -2.97 -4.01
N ASP A 218 -30.83 -2.31 -3.98
CA ASP A 218 -31.95 -2.61 -3.08
C ASP A 218 -33.11 -3.33 -3.80
N GLN A 219 -32.88 -3.83 -5.02
CA GLN A 219 -33.88 -4.52 -5.82
C GLN A 219 -33.58 -6.01 -5.93
N LEU A 220 -34.65 -6.81 -5.89
CA LEU A 220 -34.66 -8.24 -6.19
C LEU A 220 -35.54 -8.48 -7.42
N LEU A 221 -35.00 -9.22 -8.39
CA LEU A 221 -35.71 -9.72 -9.57
C LEU A 221 -35.79 -11.24 -9.50
N LEU A 222 -36.99 -11.81 -9.59
CA LEU A 222 -37.24 -13.24 -9.49
C LEU A 222 -37.69 -13.82 -10.83
N GLY A 223 -36.95 -14.82 -11.31
CA GLY A 223 -37.22 -15.52 -12.55
C GLY A 223 -36.75 -14.79 -13.81
N ALA A 224 -36.67 -15.53 -14.91
CA ALA A 224 -36.10 -15.04 -16.16
C ALA A 224 -36.89 -13.85 -16.76
N ALA A 225 -38.22 -13.90 -16.69
CA ALA A 225 -39.08 -12.86 -17.27
C ALA A 225 -38.90 -11.49 -16.61
N GLU A 226 -38.75 -11.46 -15.28
CA GLU A 226 -38.56 -10.21 -14.55
C GLU A 226 -37.17 -9.63 -14.80
N ILE A 227 -36.14 -10.49 -14.78
CA ILE A 227 -34.75 -10.10 -15.08
C ILE A 227 -34.65 -9.46 -16.47
N GLN A 228 -35.26 -10.07 -17.48
CA GLN A 228 -35.26 -9.53 -18.84
C GLN A 228 -36.00 -8.20 -18.98
N ALA A 229 -37.06 -8.00 -18.18
CA ALA A 229 -37.87 -6.79 -18.27
C ALA A 229 -37.27 -5.60 -17.50
N ARG A 230 -36.54 -5.85 -16.41
CA ARG A 230 -36.19 -4.80 -15.43
C ARG A 230 -34.69 -4.56 -15.24
N LEU A 231 -33.81 -5.49 -15.61
CA LEU A 231 -32.40 -5.39 -15.24
C LEU A 231 -31.68 -4.20 -15.88
N GLU A 232 -31.79 -4.01 -17.19
CA GLU A 232 -31.06 -2.95 -17.91
C GLU A 232 -31.46 -1.53 -17.47
N PRO A 233 -32.75 -1.18 -17.35
CA PRO A 233 -33.14 0.13 -16.82
C PRO A 233 -32.63 0.40 -15.39
N LEU A 234 -32.49 -0.64 -14.57
CA LEU A 234 -31.94 -0.50 -13.22
C LEU A 234 -30.44 -0.25 -13.26
N ILE A 235 -29.69 -0.96 -14.12
CA ILE A 235 -28.25 -0.72 -14.33
C ILE A 235 -28.02 0.74 -14.74
N ASP A 236 -28.76 1.22 -15.76
CA ASP A 236 -28.63 2.60 -16.23
C ASP A 236 -28.92 3.62 -15.11
N GLY A 237 -29.94 3.32 -14.29
CA GLY A 237 -30.31 4.14 -13.13
C GLY A 237 -29.19 4.23 -12.09
N TYR A 238 -28.62 3.09 -11.69
CA TYR A 238 -27.54 3.07 -10.70
C TYR A 238 -26.23 3.64 -11.24
N LEU A 239 -25.87 3.40 -12.50
CA LEU A 239 -24.70 4.03 -13.11
C LEU A 239 -24.82 5.56 -13.12
N THR A 240 -26.01 6.09 -13.42
CA THR A 240 -26.28 7.53 -13.36
C THR A 240 -26.20 8.08 -11.92
N ALA A 241 -26.48 7.25 -10.93
CA ALA A 241 -26.43 7.59 -9.51
C ALA A 241 -25.03 7.45 -8.87
N GLY A 242 -24.00 7.07 -9.64
CA GLY A 242 -22.64 6.89 -9.14
C GLY A 242 -22.21 5.45 -8.90
N GLY A 243 -23.00 4.48 -9.36
CA GLY A 243 -22.77 3.05 -9.16
C GLY A 243 -23.59 2.49 -8.01
N VAL A 244 -23.58 1.16 -7.88
CA VAL A 244 -24.13 0.47 -6.73
C VAL A 244 -23.33 -0.81 -6.49
N ASP A 245 -22.85 -0.96 -5.27
CA ASP A 245 -22.24 -2.20 -4.81
C ASP A 245 -23.28 -3.27 -4.51
N LEU A 246 -22.82 -4.48 -4.18
CA LEU A 246 -23.68 -5.51 -3.66
C LEU A 246 -24.37 -5.00 -2.37
N PRO A 247 -25.61 -5.47 -2.08
CA PRO A 247 -26.18 -5.30 -0.75
C PRO A 247 -25.14 -5.73 0.29
N ASN A 248 -25.01 -5.00 1.40
CA ASN A 248 -23.99 -5.30 2.42
C ASN A 248 -24.20 -6.71 3.01
N LEU A 249 -23.59 -7.70 2.36
CA LEU A 249 -23.73 -9.12 2.67
C LEU A 249 -23.14 -9.39 4.06
N GLU A 250 -22.15 -8.62 4.49
CA GLU A 250 -21.52 -8.76 5.81
C GLU A 250 -22.50 -8.42 6.94
N GLN A 251 -23.35 -7.40 6.78
CA GLN A 251 -24.40 -7.09 7.76
C GLN A 251 -25.55 -8.11 7.72
N ILE A 252 -25.88 -8.64 6.54
CA ILE A 252 -26.95 -9.65 6.35
C ILE A 252 -26.51 -11.02 6.89
N LEU A 253 -25.23 -11.36 6.76
CA LEU A 253 -24.58 -12.59 7.21
C LEU A 253 -23.91 -12.46 8.58
N ALA A 254 -24.04 -11.30 9.26
CA ALA A 254 -23.54 -11.10 10.63
C ALA A 254 -24.26 -11.98 11.68
N SER A 255 -25.20 -12.84 11.27
CA SER A 255 -25.42 -14.12 11.93
C SER A 255 -24.54 -15.18 11.25
N ASP A 256 -23.30 -15.29 11.72
CA ASP A 256 -22.28 -16.30 11.40
C ASP A 256 -21.59 -16.26 10.00
N THR A 257 -20.50 -15.47 9.96
CA THR A 257 -19.17 -15.67 9.31
C THR A 257 -18.99 -16.08 7.84
N SER A 258 -18.19 -15.25 7.17
CA SER A 258 -17.34 -15.42 5.96
C SER A 258 -18.00 -15.37 4.58
N ALA A 259 -17.72 -14.27 3.86
CA ALA A 259 -18.05 -14.01 2.45
C ALA A 259 -16.91 -14.44 1.48
N PRO A 260 -17.19 -14.66 0.18
CA PRO A 260 -16.16 -14.83 -0.85
C PRO A 260 -15.70 -13.48 -1.43
N ALA A 261 -14.39 -13.28 -1.48
CA ALA A 261 -13.71 -12.09 -2.00
C ALA A 261 -13.65 -12.09 -3.54
N ASP A 262 -13.44 -10.90 -4.13
CA ASP A 262 -12.95 -10.72 -5.50
C ASP A 262 -11.84 -11.74 -5.85
N PRO A 263 -11.71 -12.19 -7.11
CA PRO A 263 -10.73 -13.21 -7.47
C PRO A 263 -9.34 -12.75 -7.03
N ALA A 264 -8.75 -13.55 -6.14
CA ALA A 264 -7.53 -13.18 -5.45
C ALA A 264 -6.41 -12.93 -6.46
N ILE A 265 -5.69 -11.83 -6.28
CA ILE A 265 -4.47 -11.53 -7.01
C ILE A 265 -3.32 -11.97 -6.12
N HIS A 266 -2.77 -13.15 -6.39
CA HIS A 266 -1.62 -13.66 -5.66
C HIS A 266 -0.34 -13.04 -6.20
N MET A 267 0.43 -12.42 -5.30
CA MET A 267 1.73 -11.82 -5.57
C MET A 267 2.81 -12.52 -4.75
N ALA A 268 3.90 -12.93 -5.40
CA ALA A 268 5.12 -13.29 -4.69
C ALA A 268 5.95 -12.04 -4.49
N TYR A 269 6.43 -11.79 -3.27
CA TYR A 269 7.35 -10.70 -2.96
C TYR A 269 8.64 -11.26 -2.36
N PHE A 270 9.74 -11.11 -3.09
CA PHE A 270 11.09 -11.47 -2.65
C PHE A 270 11.81 -10.26 -2.07
N PHE A 271 12.35 -10.43 -0.87
CA PHE A 271 13.02 -9.36 -0.12
C PHE A 271 14.24 -9.88 0.63
N GLU A 272 15.10 -8.95 1.05
CA GLU A 272 16.27 -9.23 1.88
C GLU A 272 16.16 -8.42 3.19
N THR A 273 16.60 -9.00 4.30
CA THR A 273 16.52 -8.31 5.60
C THR A 273 17.56 -7.19 5.68
N GLY A 274 17.13 -5.98 6.02
CA GLY A 274 18.03 -4.81 6.14
C GLY A 274 18.31 -4.09 4.81
N CYS A 275 17.58 -4.44 3.76
CA CYS A 275 17.61 -3.80 2.45
C CYS A 275 16.70 -2.55 2.43
N GLN A 276 17.28 -1.37 2.19
CA GLN A 276 16.53 -0.10 2.15
C GLN A 276 15.50 -0.05 1.01
N GLU A 277 15.85 -0.55 -0.17
CA GLU A 277 14.94 -0.63 -1.32
C GLU A 277 13.77 -1.58 -1.03
N CYS A 278 14.01 -2.63 -0.27
CA CYS A 278 13.00 -3.60 0.15
C CYS A 278 12.04 -3.02 1.19
N ASP A 279 12.54 -2.18 2.12
CA ASP A 279 11.69 -1.41 3.01
C ASP A 279 10.78 -0.47 2.21
N ARG A 280 11.33 0.21 1.19
CA ARG A 280 10.56 1.09 0.30
C ARG A 280 9.48 0.31 -0.47
N ALA A 281 9.85 -0.80 -1.08
CA ALA A 281 8.92 -1.68 -1.78
C ALA A 281 7.80 -2.18 -0.83
N ASN A 282 8.13 -2.53 0.42
CA ASN A 282 7.12 -2.94 1.40
C ASN A 282 6.11 -1.81 1.71
N TYR A 283 6.54 -0.54 1.82
CA TYR A 283 5.59 0.56 1.98
C TYR A 283 4.70 0.75 0.74
N ASN A 284 5.30 0.66 -0.47
CA ASN A 284 4.54 0.69 -1.73
C ASN A 284 3.48 -0.41 -1.76
N LEU A 285 3.86 -1.64 -1.42
CA LEU A 285 3.00 -2.82 -1.36
C LEU A 285 1.85 -2.66 -0.37
N ASN A 286 2.14 -2.17 0.84
CA ASN A 286 1.11 -1.90 1.85
C ASN A 286 0.13 -0.81 1.39
N TYR A 287 0.63 0.22 0.72
CA TYR A 287 -0.21 1.27 0.14
C TYR A 287 -1.11 0.73 -0.97
N VAL A 288 -0.57 0.03 -1.97
CA VAL A 288 -1.40 -0.52 -3.07
C VAL A 288 -2.37 -1.59 -2.58
N LYS A 289 -2.06 -2.35 -1.51
CA LYS A 289 -3.02 -3.28 -0.90
C LYS A 289 -4.29 -2.59 -0.41
N THR A 290 -4.21 -1.31 -0.04
CA THR A 290 -5.42 -0.52 0.30
C THR A 290 -6.26 -0.15 -0.92
N LEU A 291 -5.62 -0.10 -2.09
CA LEU A 291 -6.26 0.19 -3.38
C LEU A 291 -6.80 -1.09 -4.05
N TYR A 292 -6.17 -2.24 -3.80
CA TYR A 292 -6.55 -3.57 -4.30
C TYR A 292 -6.79 -4.53 -3.13
N PRO A 293 -7.98 -4.54 -2.49
CA PRO A 293 -8.27 -5.40 -1.33
C PRO A 293 -8.15 -6.90 -1.61
N GLN A 294 -8.27 -7.30 -2.87
CA GLN A 294 -8.11 -8.68 -3.35
C GLN A 294 -6.64 -9.13 -3.54
N LEU A 295 -5.68 -8.22 -3.30
CA LEU A 295 -4.24 -8.52 -3.39
C LEU A 295 -3.79 -9.35 -2.19
N VAL A 296 -3.32 -10.56 -2.47
CA VAL A 296 -2.74 -11.50 -1.51
C VAL A 296 -1.23 -11.56 -1.74
N ILE A 297 -0.46 -10.90 -0.88
CA ILE A 297 1.00 -10.90 -0.95
C ILE A 297 1.55 -12.06 -0.12
N THR A 298 2.37 -12.89 -0.75
CA THR A 298 3.17 -13.92 -0.09
C THR A 298 4.63 -13.49 -0.10
N GLU A 299 5.22 -13.34 1.07
CA GLU A 299 6.58 -12.84 1.24
C GLU A 299 7.58 -14.00 1.32
N PHE A 300 8.70 -13.85 0.62
CA PHE A 300 9.75 -14.84 0.49
C PHE A 300 11.12 -14.19 0.78
N PRO A 301 11.74 -14.44 1.95
CA PRO A 301 13.13 -14.05 2.18
C PRO A 301 14.03 -14.67 1.11
N ILE A 302 14.75 -13.86 0.34
CA ILE A 302 15.47 -14.37 -0.83
C ILE A 302 16.61 -15.32 -0.46
N GLU A 303 17.17 -15.18 0.75
CA GLU A 303 18.21 -16.05 1.27
C GLU A 303 17.72 -17.50 1.43
N GLU A 304 16.44 -17.66 1.79
CA GLU A 304 15.78 -18.97 1.96
C GLU A 304 15.13 -19.47 0.66
N TRP A 305 14.70 -18.56 -0.22
CA TRP A 305 13.88 -18.85 -1.38
C TRP A 305 14.53 -18.49 -2.73
N SER A 306 15.87 -18.38 -2.77
CA SER A 306 16.64 -18.08 -3.98
C SER A 306 16.33 -19.06 -5.12
N ALA A 307 16.12 -20.34 -4.82
CA ALA A 307 15.78 -21.34 -5.83
C ALA A 307 14.42 -21.09 -6.48
N LEU A 308 13.43 -20.67 -5.70
CA LEU A 308 12.12 -20.29 -6.22
C LEU A 308 12.21 -18.98 -7.03
N SER A 309 12.97 -18.00 -6.54
CA SER A 309 13.19 -16.72 -7.24
C SER A 309 13.85 -16.94 -8.61
N GLU A 310 14.90 -17.77 -8.68
CA GLU A 310 15.56 -18.11 -9.95
C GLU A 310 14.61 -18.85 -10.90
N TRP A 311 13.84 -19.81 -10.38
CA TRP A 311 12.89 -20.58 -11.19
C TRP A 311 11.77 -19.70 -11.78
N LEU A 312 11.18 -18.79 -10.98
CA LEU A 312 10.22 -17.81 -11.47
C LEU A 312 10.87 -16.85 -12.48
N GLY A 313 12.09 -16.40 -12.19
CA GLY A 313 12.86 -15.52 -13.05
C GLY A 313 13.13 -16.13 -14.42
N GLU A 314 13.51 -17.40 -14.47
CA GLU A 314 13.68 -18.15 -15.72
C GLU A 314 12.35 -18.32 -16.46
N ARG A 315 11.31 -18.77 -15.74
CA ARG A 315 9.98 -19.05 -16.31
C ARG A 315 9.34 -17.82 -16.97
N TYR A 316 9.44 -16.67 -16.33
CA TYR A 316 8.80 -15.42 -16.79
C TYR A 316 9.75 -14.50 -17.55
N GLY A 317 10.95 -14.98 -17.89
CA GLY A 317 11.86 -14.27 -18.79
C GLY A 317 12.51 -13.03 -18.17
N VAL A 318 12.76 -13.03 -16.86
CA VAL A 318 13.59 -12.02 -16.20
C VAL A 318 15.01 -12.11 -16.78
N PRO A 319 15.62 -10.99 -17.24
CA PRO A 319 17.00 -10.97 -17.72
C PRO A 319 17.96 -11.56 -16.68
N GLU A 320 18.95 -12.35 -17.10
CA GLU A 320 19.82 -13.09 -16.18
C GLU A 320 20.52 -12.16 -15.18
N GLU A 321 20.93 -10.96 -15.62
CA GLU A 321 21.56 -9.94 -14.80
C GLU A 321 20.65 -9.28 -13.76
N LYS A 322 19.33 -9.46 -13.89
CA LYS A 322 18.31 -8.95 -12.95
C LYS A 322 17.75 -10.05 -12.04
N ARG A 323 18.08 -11.33 -12.26
CA ARG A 323 17.60 -12.44 -11.42
C ARG A 323 18.31 -12.45 -10.07
N LEU A 324 17.66 -13.05 -9.07
CA LEU A 324 18.17 -13.15 -7.70
C LEU A 324 18.52 -11.79 -7.08
N THR A 325 17.82 -10.74 -7.51
CA THR A 325 17.93 -9.40 -6.92
C THR A 325 16.67 -9.09 -6.12
N THR A 326 16.80 -8.22 -5.13
CA THR A 326 15.69 -7.74 -4.29
C THR A 326 15.62 -6.21 -4.33
N PRO A 327 14.43 -5.62 -4.12
CA PRO A 327 13.12 -6.26 -4.06
C PRO A 327 12.70 -6.85 -5.42
N MET A 328 11.90 -7.90 -5.44
CA MET A 328 11.34 -8.47 -6.67
C MET A 328 9.93 -8.97 -6.44
N VAL A 329 9.01 -8.66 -7.35
CA VAL A 329 7.62 -9.15 -7.29
C VAL A 329 7.21 -9.89 -8.55
N PHE A 330 6.36 -10.90 -8.40
CA PHE A 330 5.70 -11.61 -9.49
C PHE A 330 4.19 -11.62 -9.28
N VAL A 331 3.44 -11.31 -10.34
CA VAL A 331 1.96 -11.38 -10.37
C VAL A 331 1.54 -11.96 -11.71
N GLY A 332 0.90 -13.13 -11.70
CA GLY A 332 0.56 -13.83 -12.93
C GLY A 332 1.81 -14.09 -13.78
N GLU A 333 1.87 -13.51 -14.99
CA GLU A 333 3.02 -13.61 -15.89
C GLU A 333 3.94 -12.36 -15.87
N ASP A 334 3.56 -11.33 -15.11
CA ASP A 334 4.31 -10.08 -14.98
C ASP A 334 5.25 -10.09 -13.77
N TYR A 335 6.31 -9.27 -13.85
CA TYR A 335 7.26 -9.07 -12.76
C TYR A 335 7.75 -7.62 -12.69
N LEU A 336 8.19 -7.19 -11.50
CA LEU A 336 8.92 -5.93 -11.28
C LEU A 336 10.15 -6.21 -10.41
N VAL A 337 11.25 -5.47 -10.65
CA VAL A 337 12.55 -5.71 -10.02
C VAL A 337 13.18 -4.40 -9.55
N GLY A 338 13.75 -4.40 -8.34
CA GLY A 338 14.45 -3.24 -7.77
C GLY A 338 13.54 -2.01 -7.67
N GLY A 339 14.05 -0.86 -8.13
CA GLY A 339 13.28 0.39 -8.20
C GLY A 339 12.02 0.34 -9.06
N ASP A 340 11.84 -0.69 -9.91
CA ASP A 340 10.60 -0.84 -10.68
C ASP A 340 9.40 -1.21 -9.79
N VAL A 341 9.61 -1.64 -8.54
CA VAL A 341 8.55 -1.93 -7.55
C VAL A 341 8.00 -0.63 -6.94
N SER A 342 7.57 0.29 -7.79
CA SER A 342 6.95 1.58 -7.44
C SER A 342 5.43 1.49 -7.42
N VAL A 343 4.75 2.44 -6.75
CA VAL A 343 3.28 2.49 -6.69
C VAL A 343 2.65 2.48 -8.09
N GLU A 344 3.18 3.30 -9.00
CA GLU A 344 2.68 3.44 -10.37
C GLU A 344 2.80 2.13 -11.17
N ASN A 345 3.97 1.49 -11.10
CA ASN A 345 4.20 0.23 -11.82
C ASN A 345 3.40 -0.92 -11.20
N LEU A 346 3.29 -0.98 -9.87
CA LEU A 346 2.47 -1.96 -9.18
C LEU A 346 1.00 -1.84 -9.61
N GLN A 347 0.44 -0.63 -9.65
CA GLN A 347 -0.92 -0.40 -10.16
C GLN A 347 -1.05 -0.85 -11.61
N ALA A 348 -0.12 -0.47 -12.48
CA ALA A 348 -0.15 -0.84 -13.89
C ALA A 348 -0.09 -2.37 -14.12
N VAL A 349 0.58 -3.12 -13.24
CA VAL A 349 0.58 -4.59 -13.26
C VAL A 349 -0.74 -5.12 -12.69
N LEU A 350 -1.16 -4.64 -11.51
CA LEU A 350 -2.35 -5.14 -10.80
C LEU A 350 -3.64 -4.90 -11.60
N ASP A 351 -3.76 -3.77 -12.28
CA ASP A 351 -4.91 -3.42 -13.13
C ASP A 351 -5.19 -4.48 -14.21
N LYS A 352 -4.16 -5.23 -14.66
CA LYS A 352 -4.33 -6.33 -15.63
C LYS A 352 -5.07 -7.53 -15.04
N TYR A 353 -5.01 -7.71 -13.72
CA TYR A 353 -5.49 -8.88 -12.99
C TYR A 353 -6.71 -8.61 -12.11
N VAL A 354 -7.21 -7.36 -12.06
CA VAL A 354 -8.40 -7.00 -11.25
C VAL A 354 -9.61 -7.85 -11.59
N ASP A 355 -9.84 -8.12 -12.87
CA ASP A 355 -11.01 -8.88 -13.32
C ASP A 355 -10.81 -10.40 -13.26
N SER A 356 -9.59 -10.89 -13.51
CA SER A 356 -9.29 -12.33 -13.63
C SER A 356 -8.76 -12.97 -12.34
N GLY A 357 -8.30 -12.16 -11.39
CA GLY A 357 -7.36 -12.59 -10.37
C GLY A 357 -6.00 -12.99 -10.97
N ALA A 358 -5.08 -13.40 -10.10
CA ALA A 358 -3.81 -14.00 -10.47
C ALA A 358 -3.56 -15.20 -9.57
N GLN A 359 -3.34 -16.37 -10.15
CA GLN A 359 -3.06 -17.59 -9.39
C GLN A 359 -1.65 -17.54 -8.78
N PRO A 360 -1.40 -18.21 -7.65
CA PRO A 360 -0.07 -18.31 -7.04
C PRO A 360 0.85 -19.17 -7.92
N THR A 361 1.63 -18.51 -8.78
CA THR A 361 2.41 -19.19 -9.84
C THR A 361 3.54 -20.08 -9.34
N TRP A 362 3.89 -19.95 -8.06
CA TRP A 362 4.88 -20.73 -7.34
C TRP A 362 4.37 -22.06 -6.78
N GLU A 363 3.07 -22.35 -6.80
CA GLU A 363 2.53 -23.60 -6.22
C GLU A 363 3.06 -24.87 -6.90
N ASN A 364 3.45 -24.78 -8.17
CA ASN A 364 4.02 -25.89 -8.91
C ASN A 364 5.55 -25.99 -8.80
N PHE A 365 6.16 -25.20 -7.92
CA PHE A 365 7.59 -25.26 -7.67
C PHE A 365 7.95 -26.55 -6.92
N ASP A 366 8.88 -27.30 -7.50
CA ASP A 366 9.47 -28.50 -6.90
C ASP A 366 10.96 -28.23 -6.65
N ALA A 367 11.33 -28.07 -5.37
CA ALA A 367 12.69 -27.74 -4.96
C ALA A 367 13.71 -28.79 -5.42
N ASP A 368 13.33 -30.08 -5.46
CA ASP A 368 14.20 -31.17 -5.85
C ASP A 368 14.57 -31.11 -7.35
N GLN A 369 13.70 -30.49 -8.18
CA GLN A 369 13.96 -30.28 -9.61
C GLN A 369 14.72 -28.96 -9.88
N ALA A 370 14.50 -27.92 -9.05
CA ALA A 370 15.11 -26.61 -9.23
C ALA A 370 16.57 -26.53 -8.80
N GLU A 371 16.98 -27.30 -7.77
CA GLU A 371 18.40 -27.39 -7.37
C GLU A 371 19.31 -27.83 -8.53
N ALA A 372 18.78 -28.61 -9.48
CA ALA A 372 19.53 -29.05 -10.66
C ALA A 372 19.96 -27.89 -11.57
N SER A 373 19.10 -26.89 -11.80
CA SER A 373 19.39 -25.71 -12.63
C SER A 373 20.42 -24.79 -11.96
N ILE A 374 20.31 -24.58 -10.64
CA ILE A 374 21.25 -23.80 -9.85
C ILE A 374 22.63 -24.49 -9.80
N LEU A 375 22.64 -25.81 -9.57
CA LEU A 375 23.87 -26.61 -9.63
C LEU A 375 24.50 -26.60 -11.03
N GLU A 376 23.70 -26.55 -12.09
CA GLU A 376 24.18 -26.43 -13.47
C GLU A 376 24.80 -25.05 -13.73
N ARG A 377 24.19 -23.95 -13.24
CA ARG A 377 24.80 -22.60 -13.25
C ARG A 377 26.11 -22.56 -12.44
N PHE A 378 26.13 -23.08 -11.21
CA PHE A 378 27.37 -23.14 -10.42
C PHE A 378 28.46 -23.99 -11.10
N ARG A 379 28.09 -25.07 -11.79
CA ARG A 379 29.03 -25.89 -12.60
C ARG A 379 29.46 -25.20 -13.89
N SER A 380 28.67 -24.27 -14.42
CA SER A 380 29.00 -23.46 -15.58
C SER A 380 30.02 -22.36 -15.28
N PHE A 381 30.16 -21.95 -14.00
CA PHE A 381 31.19 -21.01 -13.60
C PHE A 381 32.59 -21.63 -13.72
N GLY A 382 33.43 -21.00 -14.53
CA GLY A 382 34.83 -21.40 -14.67
C GLY A 382 35.61 -21.19 -13.37
N LEU A 383 36.63 -22.04 -13.15
CA LEU A 383 37.50 -22.00 -11.96
C LEU A 383 38.00 -20.59 -11.61
N LEU A 384 38.31 -19.78 -12.62
CA LEU A 384 38.79 -18.40 -12.43
C LEU A 384 37.70 -17.45 -11.90
N THR A 385 36.44 -17.62 -12.30
CA THR A 385 35.31 -16.83 -11.82
C THR A 385 35.02 -17.15 -10.36
N VAL A 386 35.05 -18.43 -9.98
CA VAL A 386 34.84 -18.87 -8.60
C VAL A 386 35.96 -18.35 -7.69
N ILE A 387 37.22 -18.45 -8.13
CA ILE A 387 38.37 -17.88 -7.38
C ILE A 387 38.23 -16.36 -7.27
N GLY A 388 37.82 -15.67 -8.33
CA GLY A 388 37.63 -14.22 -8.34
C GLY A 388 36.54 -13.75 -7.39
N ALA A 389 35.35 -14.35 -7.48
CA ALA A 389 34.23 -14.03 -6.60
C ALA A 389 34.56 -14.33 -5.13
N GLY A 390 35.18 -15.49 -4.84
CA GLY A 390 35.61 -15.84 -3.49
C GLY A 390 36.72 -14.93 -2.93
N LEU A 391 37.60 -14.39 -3.79
CA LEU A 391 38.62 -13.42 -3.36
C LEU A 391 38.00 -12.06 -3.06
N VAL A 392 37.03 -11.61 -3.88
CA VAL A 392 36.30 -10.35 -3.66
C VAL A 392 35.48 -10.43 -2.38
N ASP A 393 34.75 -11.53 -2.18
CA ASP A 393 33.96 -11.74 -0.96
C ASP A 393 34.83 -11.99 0.27
N GLY A 394 35.97 -12.67 0.12
CA GLY A 394 36.95 -12.82 1.21
C GLY A 394 37.62 -11.50 1.65
N LEU A 395 37.62 -10.48 0.79
CA LEU A 395 38.06 -9.11 1.11
C LEU A 395 36.91 -8.21 1.60
N ASN A 396 35.69 -8.73 1.68
CA ASN A 396 34.53 -8.02 2.22
C ASN A 396 34.76 -7.70 3.72
N PRO A 397 34.61 -6.43 4.14
CA PRO A 397 34.76 -6.03 5.54
C PRO A 397 33.90 -6.86 6.51
N CYS A 398 32.73 -7.33 6.08
CA CYS A 398 31.83 -8.16 6.88
C CYS A 398 32.34 -9.59 7.08
N ALA A 399 32.91 -10.22 6.05
CA ALA A 399 33.47 -11.57 6.14
C ALA A 399 34.79 -11.59 6.94
N SER A 400 35.64 -10.58 6.71
CA SER A 400 36.93 -10.47 7.41
C SER A 400 36.77 -10.22 8.92
N ALA A 401 35.76 -9.45 9.34
CA ALA A 401 35.45 -9.25 10.76
C ALA A 401 35.13 -10.57 11.49
N THR A 402 34.37 -11.45 10.83
CA THR A 402 34.01 -12.77 11.37
C THR A 402 35.21 -13.69 11.49
N ILE A 403 36.10 -13.70 10.49
CA ILE A 403 37.35 -14.48 10.53
C ILE A 403 38.28 -13.98 11.64
N VAL A 404 38.45 -12.66 11.76
CA VAL A 404 39.27 -12.05 12.83
C VAL A 404 38.69 -12.38 14.21
N PHE A 405 37.37 -12.34 14.37
CA PHE A 405 36.69 -12.75 15.60
C PHE A 405 36.95 -14.23 15.93
N PHE A 406 36.81 -15.14 14.98
CA PHE A 406 37.10 -16.57 15.21
C PHE A 406 38.57 -16.85 15.52
N VAL A 407 39.50 -16.18 14.82
CA VAL A 407 40.94 -16.29 15.09
C VAL A 407 41.29 -15.72 16.47
N SER A 408 40.57 -14.70 16.95
CA SER A 408 40.78 -14.15 18.29
C SER A 408 40.35 -15.08 19.45
N TYR A 409 39.61 -16.16 19.13
CA TYR A 409 39.18 -17.18 20.09
C TYR A 409 40.07 -18.44 20.11
N LEU A 410 41.07 -18.52 19.21
CA LEU A 410 42.15 -19.51 19.24
C LEU A 410 43.38 -18.91 19.93
#